data_AF-A0A7W2D5Z6-F1
#
_entry.id   AF-A0A7W2D5Z6-F1
#
_cell.length_a   1.000
_cell.length_b   1.000
_cell.length_c   1.000
_cell.angle_alpha   90.00
_cell.angle_beta   90.00
_cell.angle_gamma   90.00
#
_symmetry.space_group_name_H-M   'P 1'
#
loop_
_entity.id
_entity.type
_entity.pdbx_description
1 polymer ?
#
loop_
_entity_poly.entity_id
_entity_poly.type
_entity_poly.pdbx_seq_one_letter_code
_entity_poly.pdbx_strand_id
1 'polypeptide(L)'
;MARRVTAARCSFEATMEYRPRTYQHLAGITAYYNTRNWYYLYVTADDHGQAVLRAASCDQGVLSVDEAGQEPLGAITRLRLGLDIDGADLRFRYDLGRGWRPFGPPLDATVLSDEHAEHIEDGRIRSLGFTGAFVGQWAWDLTGGSHHADFDEAKYHTLP
;
A
#
# COMPACT_ATOMS: atom_id res chain seq x y z
N MET A 1 8.88 -4.56 -5.49
CA MET A 1 9.81 -3.60 -6.12
C MET A 1 9.37 -2.20 -5.73
N ALA A 2 10.29 -1.28 -5.42
CA ALA A 2 9.92 0.08 -5.00
C ALA A 2 10.89 1.13 -5.55
N ARG A 3 10.44 2.40 -5.54
CA ARG A 3 11.25 3.57 -5.87
C ARG A 3 11.06 4.68 -4.85
N ARG A 4 12.05 5.56 -4.71
CA ARG A 4 11.99 6.72 -3.81
C ARG A 4 10.89 7.69 -4.23
N VAL A 5 10.23 8.27 -3.24
CA VAL A 5 9.42 9.49 -3.37
C VAL A 5 10.38 10.68 -3.46
N THR A 6 10.23 11.53 -4.47
CA THR A 6 11.14 12.64 -4.76
C THR A 6 10.46 14.01 -4.84
N ALA A 7 9.15 14.07 -4.59
CA ALA A 7 8.37 15.31 -4.59
C ALA A 7 7.28 15.23 -3.52
N ALA A 8 6.96 16.37 -2.89
CA ALA A 8 5.89 16.47 -1.90
C ALA A 8 4.49 16.28 -2.50
N ARG A 9 4.37 16.45 -3.83
CA ARG A 9 3.17 16.16 -4.60
C ARG A 9 3.51 15.15 -5.67
N CYS A 10 2.96 13.95 -5.59
CA CYS A 10 3.24 12.90 -6.57
C CYS A 10 2.15 11.83 -6.58
N SER A 11 2.16 10.99 -7.61
CA SER A 11 1.33 9.80 -7.68
C SER A 11 2.15 8.58 -8.08
N PHE A 12 1.72 7.41 -7.60
CA PHE A 12 2.20 6.12 -8.06
C PHE A 12 1.01 5.27 -8.48
N GLU A 13 1.07 4.69 -9.67
CA GLU A 13 0.03 3.84 -10.23
C GLU A 13 0.64 2.52 -10.69
N ALA A 14 -0.09 1.42 -10.52
CA ALA A 14 0.26 0.13 -11.10
C ALA A 14 -0.97 -0.60 -11.65
N THR A 15 -0.82 -1.27 -12.79
CA THR A 15 -1.82 -2.24 -13.28
C THR A 15 -1.41 -3.63 -12.84
N MET A 16 -2.30 -4.34 -12.15
CA MET A 16 -2.05 -5.65 -11.56
C MET A 16 -3.08 -6.67 -12.07
N GLU A 17 -2.64 -7.89 -12.36
CA GLU A 17 -3.51 -9.07 -12.44
C GLU A 17 -3.21 -10.00 -11.25
N TYR A 18 -4.26 -10.36 -10.49
CA TYR A 18 -4.12 -11.19 -9.30
C TYR A 18 -5.37 -12.01 -8.99
N ARG A 19 -5.17 -13.22 -8.46
CA ARG A 19 -6.25 -14.17 -8.11
C ARG A 19 -5.94 -14.84 -6.76
N PRO A 20 -6.19 -14.17 -5.62
CA PRO A 20 -5.92 -14.73 -4.32
C PRO A 20 -6.78 -15.98 -4.08
N ARG A 21 -6.25 -16.95 -3.33
CA ARG A 21 -6.96 -18.20 -2.99
C ARG A 21 -7.33 -18.28 -1.51
N THR A 22 -6.70 -17.45 -0.70
CA THR A 22 -6.81 -17.42 0.76
C THR A 22 -6.45 -16.02 1.24
N TYR A 23 -6.89 -15.65 2.45
CA TYR A 23 -6.53 -14.39 3.09
C TYR A 23 -5.01 -14.19 3.25
N GLN A 24 -4.24 -15.28 3.20
CA GLN A 24 -2.78 -15.32 3.27
C GLN A 24 -2.08 -14.90 1.97
N HIS A 25 -2.85 -14.69 0.89
CA HIS A 25 -2.35 -14.20 -0.40
C HIS A 25 -2.71 -12.71 -0.54
N LEU A 26 -1.72 -11.82 -0.47
CA LEU A 26 -1.94 -10.38 -0.58
C LEU A 26 -1.07 -9.81 -1.69
N ALA A 27 -1.63 -9.00 -2.59
CA ALA A 27 -0.81 -8.26 -3.57
C ALA A 27 -1.40 -6.89 -3.90
N GLY A 28 -0.53 -5.90 -4.11
CA GLY A 28 -0.95 -4.55 -4.49
C GLY A 28 0.18 -3.53 -4.47
N ILE A 29 -0.12 -2.33 -3.99
CA ILE A 29 0.83 -1.20 -3.96
C ILE A 29 1.01 -0.65 -2.55
N THR A 30 2.20 -0.15 -2.27
CA THR A 30 2.59 0.35 -0.95
C THR A 30 3.21 1.74 -1.03
N ALA A 31 2.98 2.51 0.02
CA ALA A 31 3.87 3.59 0.44
C ALA A 31 4.58 3.12 1.71
N TYR A 32 5.91 3.05 1.67
CA TYR A 32 6.72 2.31 2.63
C TYR A 32 7.89 3.16 3.09
N TYR A 33 8.16 3.14 4.39
CA TYR A 33 9.38 3.70 4.95
C TYR A 33 10.27 2.61 5.51
N ASN A 34 9.78 1.88 6.51
CA ASN A 34 10.46 0.74 7.14
C ASN A 34 9.42 -0.31 7.56
N THR A 35 9.83 -1.37 8.26
CA THR A 35 8.92 -2.46 8.64
C THR A 35 7.83 -2.07 9.65
N ARG A 36 7.95 -0.89 10.26
CA ARG A 36 7.05 -0.32 11.27
C ARG A 36 6.20 0.84 10.76
N ASN A 37 6.53 1.38 9.59
CA ASN A 37 5.90 2.57 9.02
C ASN A 37 5.61 2.34 7.52
N TRP A 38 4.36 1.99 7.22
CA TRP A 38 3.91 1.72 5.85
C TRP A 38 2.39 1.78 5.71
N TYR A 39 1.95 2.03 4.48
CA TYR A 39 0.58 1.89 4.01
C TYR A 39 0.54 0.88 2.86
N TYR A 40 -0.51 0.07 2.80
CA TYR A 40 -0.65 -0.99 1.80
C TYR A 40 -2.09 -1.07 1.30
N LEU A 41 -2.29 -0.84 0.00
CA LEU A 41 -3.54 -1.12 -0.71
C LEU A 41 -3.37 -2.42 -1.47
N TYR A 42 -4.20 -3.42 -1.17
CA TYR A 42 -3.98 -4.77 -1.65
C TYR A 42 -5.25 -5.55 -1.90
N VAL A 43 -5.14 -6.52 -2.80
CA VAL A 43 -6.14 -7.53 -3.06
C VAL A 43 -5.81 -8.78 -2.24
N THR A 44 -6.81 -9.35 -1.59
CA THR A 44 -6.75 -10.63 -0.85
C THR A 44 -8.06 -11.40 -1.02
N ALA A 45 -8.18 -12.58 -0.39
CA ALA A 45 -9.46 -13.28 -0.28
C ALA A 45 -10.10 -13.03 1.10
N ASP A 46 -11.42 -12.83 1.12
CA ASP A 46 -12.20 -12.79 2.36
C ASP A 46 -12.46 -14.19 2.95
N ASP A 47 -13.19 -14.25 4.05
CA ASP A 47 -13.54 -15.51 4.75
C ASP A 47 -14.41 -16.46 3.90
N HIS A 48 -15.00 -15.96 2.82
CA HIS A 48 -15.78 -16.73 1.84
C HIS A 48 -14.96 -17.08 0.58
N GLY A 49 -13.65 -16.77 0.58
CA GLY A 49 -12.75 -17.01 -0.55
C GLY A 49 -12.97 -16.06 -1.73
N GLN A 50 -13.73 -14.97 -1.55
CA GLN A 50 -13.96 -13.98 -2.60
C GLN A 50 -12.84 -12.96 -2.64
N ALA A 51 -12.44 -12.57 -3.85
CA ALA A 51 -11.42 -11.54 -4.03
C ALA A 51 -11.97 -10.17 -3.60
N VAL A 52 -11.24 -9.51 -2.69
CA VAL A 52 -11.59 -8.21 -2.13
C VAL A 52 -10.37 -7.28 -2.13
N LEU A 53 -10.60 -6.00 -2.38
CA LEU A 53 -9.62 -4.94 -2.19
C LEU A 53 -9.74 -4.39 -0.75
N ARG A 54 -8.62 -4.29 -0.06
CA ARG A 54 -8.50 -3.84 1.34
C ARG A 54 -7.29 -2.90 1.47
N ALA A 55 -7.23 -2.20 2.59
CA ALA A 55 -6.07 -1.43 2.99
C ALA A 55 -5.62 -1.82 4.40
N ALA A 56 -4.32 -1.73 4.64
CA ALA A 56 -3.70 -1.87 5.94
C ALA A 56 -2.63 -0.80 6.12
N SER A 57 -2.36 -0.48 7.38
CA SER A 57 -1.31 0.45 7.77
C SER A 57 -0.55 -0.08 8.96
N CYS A 58 0.71 0.33 9.05
CA CYS A 58 1.54 0.13 10.23
C CYS A 58 2.14 1.47 10.58
N ASP A 59 1.87 1.95 11.79
CA ASP A 59 2.39 3.20 12.33
C ASP A 59 3.12 2.87 13.64
N GLN A 60 4.44 3.07 13.68
CA GLN A 60 5.31 2.69 14.80
C GLN A 60 5.16 1.23 15.22
N GLY A 61 4.80 0.34 14.30
CA GLY A 61 4.55 -1.08 14.60
C GLY A 61 3.12 -1.40 15.04
N VAL A 62 2.24 -0.39 15.17
CA VAL A 62 0.82 -0.58 15.42
C VAL A 62 0.12 -0.87 14.09
N LEU A 63 -0.35 -2.12 13.95
CA LEU A 63 -1.04 -2.57 12.76
C LEU A 63 -2.54 -2.20 12.83
N SER A 64 -3.01 -1.46 11.83
CA SER A 64 -4.43 -1.24 11.57
C SER A 64 -4.83 -1.95 10.29
N VAL A 65 -5.87 -2.78 10.38
CA VAL A 65 -6.50 -3.49 9.26
C VAL A 65 -7.98 -3.16 9.24
N ASP A 66 -8.59 -3.13 8.06
CA ASP A 66 -10.05 -2.98 7.86
C ASP A 66 -10.71 -1.66 8.21
N GLU A 67 -9.95 -0.66 8.64
CA GLU A 67 -10.52 0.67 8.95
C GLU A 67 -11.19 1.32 7.72
N ALA A 68 -10.69 1.03 6.52
CA ALA A 68 -11.24 1.51 5.25
C ALA A 68 -12.40 0.64 4.71
N GLY A 69 -12.73 -0.48 5.37
CA GLY A 69 -13.63 -1.51 4.84
C GLY A 69 -13.01 -2.30 3.69
N GLN A 70 -13.89 -2.88 2.85
CA GLN A 70 -13.48 -3.69 1.70
C GLN A 70 -14.34 -3.39 0.46
N GLU A 71 -13.73 -3.51 -0.72
CA GLU A 71 -14.45 -3.48 -2.02
C GLU A 71 -14.39 -4.87 -2.66
N PRO A 72 -15.53 -5.56 -2.82
CA PRO A 72 -15.60 -6.82 -3.56
C PRO A 72 -15.23 -6.64 -5.03
N LEU A 73 -14.36 -7.53 -5.55
CA LEU A 73 -13.91 -7.47 -6.95
C LEU A 73 -14.76 -8.32 -7.89
N GLY A 74 -15.52 -9.29 -7.35
CA GLY A 74 -16.26 -10.25 -8.15
C GLY A 74 -15.35 -11.05 -9.08
N ALA A 75 -15.67 -11.07 -10.38
CA ALA A 75 -14.87 -11.78 -11.38
C ALA A 75 -13.67 -10.96 -11.92
N ILE A 76 -13.46 -9.74 -11.42
CA ILE A 76 -12.40 -8.85 -11.91
C ILE A 76 -11.06 -9.30 -11.33
N THR A 77 -10.14 -9.65 -12.22
CA THR A 77 -8.79 -10.10 -11.83
C THR A 77 -7.71 -9.11 -12.21
N ARG A 78 -7.99 -8.23 -13.18
CA ARG A 78 -7.09 -7.16 -13.62
C ARG A 78 -7.66 -5.81 -13.24
N LEU A 79 -6.90 -5.02 -12.51
CA LEU A 79 -7.31 -3.72 -11.99
C LEU A 79 -6.12 -2.74 -11.94
N ARG A 80 -6.43 -1.45 -11.89
CA ARG A 80 -5.42 -0.42 -11.64
C ARG A 80 -5.51 0.00 -10.18
N LEU A 81 -4.36 0.16 -9.55
CA LEU A 81 -4.18 0.64 -8.20
C LEU A 81 -3.40 1.95 -8.26
N GLY A 82 -3.74 2.90 -7.40
CA GLY A 82 -3.06 4.18 -7.32
C GLY A 82 -2.95 4.69 -5.89
N LEU A 83 -1.89 5.44 -5.63
CA LEU A 83 -1.75 6.27 -4.45
C LEU A 83 -1.31 7.66 -4.88
N ASP A 84 -1.87 8.68 -4.24
CA ASP A 84 -1.51 10.08 -4.44
C ASP A 84 -1.01 10.65 -3.12
N ILE A 85 0.07 11.41 -3.16
CA ILE A 85 0.62 12.17 -2.05
C ILE A 85 0.48 13.64 -2.40
N ASP A 86 -0.15 14.42 -1.51
CA ASP A 86 -0.25 15.88 -1.60
C ASP A 86 0.10 16.51 -0.23
N GLY A 87 1.39 16.80 -0.05
CA GLY A 87 1.91 17.28 1.23
C GLY A 87 1.79 16.21 2.32
N ALA A 88 0.95 16.47 3.32
CA ALA A 88 0.69 15.56 4.44
C ALA A 88 -0.41 14.53 4.16
N ASP A 89 -1.15 14.66 3.05
CA ASP A 89 -2.23 13.73 2.71
C ASP A 89 -1.71 12.62 1.78
N LEU A 90 -2.01 11.37 2.12
CA LEU A 90 -1.93 10.22 1.22
C LEU A 90 -3.34 9.70 0.92
N ARG A 91 -3.67 9.44 -0.35
CA ARG A 91 -4.97 8.89 -0.76
C ARG A 91 -4.79 7.68 -1.66
N PHE A 92 -5.46 6.59 -1.31
CA PHE A 92 -5.56 5.43 -2.17
C PHE A 92 -6.69 5.57 -3.18
N ARG A 93 -6.50 4.96 -4.35
CA ARG A 93 -7.50 4.88 -5.40
C ARG A 93 -7.34 3.61 -6.22
N TYR A 94 -8.42 3.23 -6.91
CA TYR A 94 -8.48 2.03 -7.72
C TYR A 94 -9.42 2.22 -8.92
N ASP A 95 -9.21 1.44 -9.97
CA ASP A 95 -10.05 1.43 -11.17
C ASP A 95 -10.28 -0.02 -11.61
N LEU A 96 -11.56 -0.39 -11.65
CA LEU A 96 -12.04 -1.72 -12.06
C LEU A 96 -12.52 -1.73 -13.52
N GLY A 97 -12.07 -0.78 -14.34
CA GLY A 97 -12.50 -0.58 -15.73
C GLY A 97 -13.61 0.46 -15.90
N ARG A 98 -13.89 1.28 -14.87
CA ARG A 98 -14.94 2.31 -14.88
C ARG A 98 -14.42 3.70 -14.53
N GLY A 99 -13.11 3.86 -14.42
CA GLY A 99 -12.45 5.07 -13.97
C GLY A 99 -12.03 4.99 -12.49
N TRP A 100 -11.19 5.94 -12.11
CA TRP A 100 -10.61 6.01 -10.77
C TRP A 100 -11.65 6.35 -9.70
N ARG A 101 -11.61 5.59 -8.61
CA ARG A 101 -12.39 5.81 -7.39
C ARG A 101 -11.46 5.84 -6.18
N PRO A 102 -11.67 6.73 -5.20
CA PRO A 102 -10.91 6.70 -3.96
C PRO A 102 -11.22 5.42 -3.18
N PHE A 103 -10.26 4.95 -2.39
CA PHE A 103 -10.43 3.84 -1.46
C PHE A 103 -10.11 4.30 -0.03
N GLY A 104 -11.09 4.22 0.86
CA GLY A 104 -10.94 4.67 2.24
C GLY A 104 -10.79 6.19 2.41
N PRO A 105 -10.59 6.66 3.65
CA PRO A 105 -10.29 8.05 3.95
C PRO A 105 -8.84 8.42 3.56
N PRO A 106 -8.50 9.72 3.53
CA PRO A 106 -7.11 10.17 3.50
C PRO A 106 -6.32 9.63 4.69
N LEU A 107 -5.03 9.36 4.46
CA LEU A 107 -4.06 8.85 5.42
C LEU A 107 -2.96 9.90 5.65
N ASP A 108 -2.27 9.84 6.79
CA ASP A 108 -1.20 10.78 7.13
C ASP A 108 0.13 10.37 6.49
N ALA A 109 0.54 11.08 5.43
CA ALA A 109 1.80 10.83 4.73
C ALA A 109 3.03 11.08 5.61
N THR A 110 2.92 11.86 6.71
CA THR A 110 4.05 12.17 7.59
C THR A 110 4.54 10.96 8.39
N VAL A 111 3.71 9.91 8.50
CA VAL A 111 4.12 8.59 9.03
C VAL A 111 5.31 8.00 8.26
N LEU A 112 5.50 8.42 7.01
CA LEU A 112 6.58 7.97 6.13
C LEU A 112 7.78 8.93 6.11
N SER A 113 8.03 9.66 7.19
CA SER A 113 9.16 10.60 7.34
C SER A 113 10.30 10.04 8.21
N ASP A 114 11.48 10.64 8.08
CA ASP A 114 12.62 10.31 8.94
C ASP A 114 12.31 10.70 10.39
N GLU A 115 11.72 11.88 10.60
CA GLU A 115 11.35 12.41 11.91
C GLU A 115 10.34 11.51 12.63
N HIS A 116 9.36 10.98 11.91
CA HIS A 116 8.39 10.05 12.48
C HIS A 116 9.03 8.69 12.76
N ALA A 117 9.89 8.19 11.88
CA ALA A 117 10.49 6.87 12.03
C ALA A 117 11.55 6.76 13.15
N GLU A 118 12.06 7.90 13.65
CA GLU A 118 12.92 7.92 14.82
C GLU A 118 12.15 7.46 16.08
N HIS A 119 12.68 6.42 16.73
CA HIS A 119 12.07 5.86 17.94
C HIS A 119 13.11 5.82 19.05
N ILE A 120 12.85 6.57 20.12
CA ILE A 120 13.64 6.58 21.35
C ILE A 120 12.81 5.91 22.44
N GLU A 121 13.36 4.87 23.06
CA GLU A 121 12.73 4.15 24.16
C GLU A 121 13.75 4.01 25.29
N ASP A 122 13.34 4.35 26.51
CA ASP A 122 14.21 4.39 27.71
C ASP A 122 15.48 5.24 27.53
N GLY A 123 15.36 6.36 26.81
CA GLY A 123 16.49 7.26 26.52
C GLY A 123 17.53 6.69 25.55
N ARG A 124 17.22 5.58 24.87
CA ARG A 124 18.09 4.97 23.85
C ARG A 124 17.42 4.96 22.50
N ILE A 125 18.18 5.31 21.47
CA ILE A 125 17.74 5.24 20.08
C ILE A 125 17.54 3.76 19.72
N ARG A 126 16.30 3.38 19.40
CA ARG A 126 15.94 2.02 18.97
C ARG A 126 15.73 1.93 17.46
N SER A 127 15.39 3.03 16.81
CA SER A 127 15.37 3.16 15.36
C SER A 127 15.76 4.58 14.97
N LEU A 128 16.54 4.71 13.90
CA LEU A 128 16.86 5.99 13.26
C LEU A 128 16.10 6.07 11.95
N GLY A 129 15.52 7.23 11.66
CA GLY A 129 15.09 7.58 10.33
C GLY A 129 16.28 8.07 9.50
N PHE A 130 16.58 7.45 8.36
CA PHE A 130 17.69 7.88 7.49
C PHE A 130 17.48 7.54 6.01
N THR A 131 16.28 7.12 5.62
CA THR A 131 16.01 6.61 4.27
C THR A 131 15.11 7.51 3.44
N GLY A 132 14.00 7.99 4.02
CA GLY A 132 12.89 8.58 3.27
C GLY A 132 11.90 7.56 2.69
N ALA A 133 10.75 8.06 2.24
CA ALA A 133 9.63 7.28 1.74
C ALA A 133 9.89 6.63 0.37
N PHE A 134 9.32 5.44 0.19
CA PHE A 134 9.27 4.70 -1.05
C PHE A 134 7.83 4.40 -1.44
N VAL A 135 7.59 4.27 -2.74
CA VAL A 135 6.33 3.76 -3.29
C VAL A 135 6.62 2.60 -4.21
N GLY A 136 5.76 1.59 -4.23
CA GLY A 136 6.07 0.38 -4.98
C GLY A 136 4.98 -0.67 -5.01
N GLN A 137 5.34 -1.77 -5.67
CA GLN A 137 4.55 -2.99 -5.75
C GLN A 137 4.96 -3.93 -4.62
N TRP A 138 3.99 -4.55 -3.98
CA TRP A 138 4.20 -5.48 -2.86
C TRP A 138 3.30 -6.70 -3.01
N ALA A 139 3.86 -7.89 -2.79
CA ALA A 139 3.13 -9.16 -2.83
C ALA A 139 3.63 -10.08 -1.73
N TRP A 140 2.71 -10.65 -0.96
CA TRP A 140 2.94 -11.58 0.14
C TRP A 140 2.21 -12.89 -0.15
N ASP A 141 2.95 -13.98 -0.01
CA ASP A 141 2.39 -15.31 0.12
C ASP A 141 2.84 -15.87 1.47
N LEU A 142 1.92 -15.86 2.44
CA LEU A 142 2.19 -16.36 3.79
C LEU A 142 2.02 -17.89 3.89
N THR A 143 1.56 -18.55 2.82
CA THR A 143 1.43 -20.02 2.75
C THR A 143 2.76 -20.69 2.38
N GLY A 144 3.69 -19.96 1.77
CA GLY A 144 4.93 -20.49 1.19
C GLY A 144 4.75 -21.13 -0.20
N GLY A 145 3.57 -21.00 -0.81
CA GLY A 145 3.21 -21.59 -2.10
C GLY A 145 3.76 -20.90 -3.35
N SER A 146 4.53 -19.82 -3.19
CA SER A 146 5.04 -18.96 -4.28
C SER A 146 3.93 -18.43 -5.20
N HIS A 147 2.80 -18.04 -4.61
CA HIS A 147 1.70 -17.40 -5.32
C HIS A 147 2.16 -16.04 -5.88
N HIS A 148 1.97 -15.85 -7.18
CA HIS A 148 2.45 -14.67 -7.90
C HIS A 148 1.33 -13.65 -8.15
N ALA A 149 1.74 -12.39 -8.27
CA ALA A 149 0.94 -11.30 -8.81
C ALA A 149 1.69 -10.69 -9.98
N ASP A 150 0.98 -10.44 -11.07
CA ASP A 150 1.57 -9.93 -12.29
C ASP A 150 1.33 -8.42 -12.39
N PHE A 151 2.39 -7.65 -12.60
CA PHE A 151 2.32 -6.20 -12.76
C PHE A 151 2.84 -5.81 -14.14
N ASP A 152 1.98 -5.17 -14.95
CA ASP A 152 2.34 -4.79 -16.33
C ASP A 152 3.03 -3.43 -16.39
N GLU A 153 2.38 -2.41 -15.83
CA GLU A 153 2.81 -1.02 -15.91
C GLU A 153 2.84 -0.44 -14.50
N ALA A 154 3.96 0.17 -14.11
CA ALA A 154 4.09 0.95 -12.90
C ALA A 154 4.67 2.33 -13.21
N LYS A 155 3.93 3.38 -12.84
CA LYS A 155 4.22 4.77 -13.17
C LYS A 155 4.34 5.59 -11.91
N TYR A 156 5.29 6.52 -11.92
CA TYR A 156 5.42 7.55 -10.89
C TYR A 156 5.48 8.91 -11.56
N HIS A 157 4.63 9.81 -11.10
CA HIS A 157 4.52 11.17 -11.62
C HIS A 157 4.71 12.16 -10.48
N THR A 158 5.58 13.14 -10.69
CA THR A 158 5.64 14.33 -9.83
C THR A 158 4.58 15.31 -10.31
N LEU A 159 3.87 15.94 -9.37
CA LEU A 159 2.87 16.95 -9.64
C LEU A 159 3.45 18.34 -9.30
N PRO A 160 3.07 19.39 -10.05
CA PRO A 160 3.53 20.75 -9.81
C PRO A 160 3.05 21.32 -8.47
#